data_AF-A0A451AHU8-F1
#
_entry.id   AF-A0A451AHU8-F1
#
_cell.length_a   1.000
_cell.length_b   1.000
_cell.length_c   1.000
_cell.angle_alpha   90.00
_cell.angle_beta   90.00
_cell.angle_gamma   90.00
#
_symmetry.space_group_name_H-M   'P 1'
#
loop_
_entity.id
_entity.type
_entity.pdbx_description
1 polymer ?
#
loop_
_entity_poly.entity_id
_entity_poly.type
_entity_poly.pdbx_seq_one_letter_code
_entity_poly.pdbx_strand_id
1 'polypeptide(L)'
;MSDAAQPFASLDDLARHLREGLDKKYVLLFGFNGTGKTRLSMVFKELGEQGDDETKTYDTLYFNAFTEDLFYWDNDLKGDAQYVLRMNTDSRFFDGLQALEMENRPLLHRYADIDFTIDYERGAVSFRPNAFGLFDMLGNVWEWTADCWHGDYDGAPIDGGVWGKENDGDCFRRVVRGGAWDDEPRWLRSAYRNFSWIFNEANNYTGFRLAREF
;
A
#
# COMPACT_ATOMS: atom_id res chain seq x y z
N MET A 1 -38.03 -16.35 11.70
CA MET A 1 -38.08 -16.20 10.24
C MET A 1 -36.64 -16.09 9.80
N SER A 2 -36.17 -16.96 8.91
CA SER A 2 -34.78 -16.91 8.44
C SER A 2 -34.60 -15.66 7.59
N ASP A 3 -33.78 -14.72 8.03
CA ASP A 3 -33.21 -13.68 7.17
C ASP A 3 -32.32 -14.37 6.14
N ALA A 4 -32.92 -14.77 5.02
CA ALA A 4 -32.17 -15.26 3.89
C ALA A 4 -31.39 -14.09 3.32
N ALA A 5 -30.06 -14.22 3.26
CA ALA A 5 -29.20 -13.23 2.63
C ALA A 5 -29.68 -12.99 1.18
N GLN A 6 -30.01 -11.74 0.85
CA GLN A 6 -30.38 -11.35 -0.50
C GLN A 6 -29.11 -11.22 -1.35
N PRO A 7 -28.93 -12.03 -2.40
CA PRO A 7 -27.79 -11.88 -3.29
C PRO A 7 -27.99 -10.67 -4.22
N PHE A 8 -26.89 -9.99 -4.55
CA PHE A 8 -26.84 -8.91 -5.54
C PHE A 8 -25.92 -9.32 -6.69
N ALA A 9 -26.29 -8.96 -7.93
CA ALA A 9 -25.54 -9.37 -9.12
C ALA A 9 -24.25 -8.54 -9.33
N SER A 10 -24.17 -7.35 -8.74
CA SER A 10 -23.01 -6.46 -8.83
C SER A 10 -22.89 -5.55 -7.60
N LEU A 11 -21.73 -4.88 -7.46
CA LEU A 11 -21.54 -3.82 -6.45
C LEU A 11 -22.44 -2.61 -6.72
N ASP A 12 -22.70 -2.28 -7.98
CA ASP A 12 -23.66 -1.24 -8.37
C ASP A 12 -25.07 -1.55 -7.88
N ASP A 13 -25.53 -2.80 -8.04
CA ASP A 13 -26.88 -3.19 -7.62
C ASP A 13 -27.02 -3.14 -6.10
N LEU A 14 -25.98 -3.59 -5.38
CA LEU A 14 -25.92 -3.47 -3.92
C LEU A 14 -25.89 -1.99 -3.50
N ALA A 15 -25.07 -1.16 -4.14
CA ALA A 15 -24.97 0.25 -3.81
C ALA A 15 -26.28 1.01 -4.05
N ARG A 16 -26.97 0.77 -5.19
CA ARG A 16 -28.31 1.33 -5.45
C ARG A 16 -29.32 0.88 -4.41
N HIS A 17 -29.34 -0.41 -4.06
CA HIS A 17 -30.22 -0.91 -3.00
C HIS A 17 -29.96 -0.21 -1.66
N LEU A 18 -28.71 0.04 -1.31
CA LEU A 18 -28.35 0.76 -0.09
C LEU A 18 -28.75 2.24 -0.13
N ARG A 19 -28.70 2.89 -1.29
CA ARG A 19 -29.08 4.31 -1.48
C ARG A 19 -30.59 4.53 -1.50
N GLU A 20 -31.32 3.65 -2.18
CA GLU A 20 -32.72 3.85 -2.55
C GLU A 20 -33.67 2.87 -1.87
N GLY A 21 -33.19 1.65 -1.60
CA GLY A 21 -33.99 0.55 -1.06
C GLY A 21 -34.12 0.54 0.47
N LEU A 22 -33.33 1.37 1.16
CA LEU A 22 -33.40 1.51 2.62
C LEU A 22 -34.26 2.72 2.99
N ASP A 23 -35.32 2.50 3.76
CA ASP A 23 -36.06 3.60 4.42
C ASP A 23 -35.26 4.12 5.63
N LYS A 24 -34.12 4.75 5.34
CA LYS A 24 -33.15 5.28 6.32
C LYS A 24 -32.67 6.65 5.87
N LYS A 25 -32.61 7.57 6.84
CA LYS A 25 -32.10 8.94 6.62
C LYS A 25 -30.58 8.98 6.41
N TYR A 26 -29.86 8.06 7.06
CA TYR A 26 -28.40 7.93 6.97
C TYR A 26 -28.04 6.46 6.83
N VAL A 27 -27.08 6.17 5.98
CA VAL A 27 -26.53 4.84 5.76
C VAL A 27 -25.03 4.92 6.04
N LEU A 28 -24.57 4.23 7.09
CA LEU A 28 -23.16 4.11 7.41
C LEU A 28 -22.62 2.82 6.81
N LEU A 29 -21.69 2.94 5.86
CA LEU A 29 -20.98 1.80 5.28
C LEU A 29 -19.63 1.66 5.96
N PHE A 30 -19.49 0.62 6.80
CA PHE A 30 -18.22 0.27 7.41
C PHE A 30 -17.67 -1.00 6.78
N GLY A 31 -16.52 -0.91 6.12
CA GLY A 31 -15.83 -2.06 5.55
C GLY A 31 -14.46 -2.20 6.20
N PHE A 32 -14.20 -3.38 6.77
CA PHE A 32 -12.89 -3.70 7.33
C PHE A 32 -11.97 -4.10 6.19
N ASN A 33 -11.12 -3.19 5.72
CA ASN A 33 -9.94 -3.55 4.95
C ASN A 33 -8.73 -2.81 5.52
N GLY A 34 -7.56 -3.42 5.47
CA GLY A 34 -6.31 -2.83 5.99
C GLY A 34 -5.78 -1.67 5.13
N THR A 35 -6.49 -1.27 4.07
CA THR A 35 -6.01 -0.36 3.02
C THR A 35 -6.91 0.86 2.80
N GLY A 36 -7.86 1.11 3.69
CA GLY A 36 -8.80 2.23 3.59
C GLY A 36 -10.00 1.97 2.66
N LYS A 37 -10.03 2.62 1.49
CA LYS A 37 -11.25 2.72 0.68
C LYS A 37 -11.79 1.36 0.25
N THR A 38 -13.07 1.08 0.47
CA THR A 38 -13.69 -0.17 -0.03
C THR A 38 -14.27 0.04 -1.43
N ARG A 39 -14.22 -0.98 -2.28
CA ARG A 39 -14.82 -0.93 -3.64
C ARG A 39 -16.30 -0.55 -3.58
N LEU A 40 -17.06 -1.07 -2.61
CA LEU A 40 -18.46 -0.72 -2.40
C LEU A 40 -18.64 0.76 -2.02
N SER A 41 -17.79 1.29 -1.13
CA SER A 41 -17.87 2.70 -0.72
C SER A 41 -17.55 3.68 -1.86
N MET A 42 -16.68 3.30 -2.80
CA MET A 42 -16.39 4.09 -4.01
C MET A 42 -17.59 4.13 -4.94
N VAL A 43 -18.15 2.95 -5.29
CA VAL A 43 -19.34 2.85 -6.14
C VAL A 43 -20.53 3.60 -5.51
N PHE A 44 -20.73 3.47 -4.19
CA PHE A 44 -21.80 4.18 -3.48
C PHE A 44 -21.65 5.71 -3.55
N LYS A 45 -20.41 6.21 -3.46
CA LYS A 45 -20.10 7.65 -3.60
C LYS A 45 -20.33 8.12 -5.04
N GLU A 46 -19.83 7.38 -6.03
CA GLU A 46 -19.93 7.72 -7.46
C GLU A 46 -21.39 7.80 -7.93
N LEU A 47 -22.27 6.93 -7.43
CA LEU A 47 -23.72 7.01 -7.70
C LEU A 47 -24.38 8.28 -7.14
N GLY A 48 -23.73 8.97 -6.20
CA GLY A 48 -24.16 10.25 -5.64
C GLY A 48 -23.52 11.48 -6.29
N GLU A 49 -22.81 11.29 -7.41
CA GLU A 49 -22.22 12.38 -8.19
C GLU A 49 -23.28 13.30 -8.79
N GLN A 50 -23.06 14.60 -8.67
CA GLN A 50 -23.92 15.66 -9.19
C GLN A 50 -23.06 16.72 -9.87
N GLY A 51 -23.59 17.35 -10.92
CA GLY A 51 -22.88 18.39 -11.69
C GLY A 51 -22.29 17.86 -13.00
N ASP A 52 -21.59 18.75 -13.72
CA ASP A 52 -20.83 18.41 -14.93
C ASP A 52 -19.35 18.13 -14.59
N ASP A 53 -18.54 17.80 -15.60
CA ASP A 53 -17.13 17.45 -15.41
C ASP A 53 -16.30 18.57 -14.73
N GLU A 54 -16.75 19.82 -14.77
CA GLU A 54 -16.06 20.95 -14.12
C GLU A 54 -16.59 21.26 -12.70
N THR A 55 -17.78 20.78 -12.36
CA THR A 55 -18.50 21.13 -11.11
C THR A 55 -18.91 19.91 -10.26
N LYS A 56 -18.23 18.76 -10.44
CA LYS A 56 -18.55 17.52 -9.72
C LYS A 56 -18.62 17.73 -8.21
N THR A 57 -19.79 17.44 -7.65
CA THR A 57 -20.05 17.38 -6.21
C THR A 57 -20.63 16.01 -5.88
N TYR A 58 -20.53 15.60 -4.61
CA TYR A 58 -21.05 14.33 -4.13
C TYR A 58 -21.97 14.56 -2.95
N ASP A 59 -23.13 13.92 -2.93
CA ASP A 59 -24.04 13.94 -1.79
C ASP A 59 -23.60 13.03 -0.62
N THR A 60 -22.53 12.28 -0.85
CA THR A 60 -22.01 11.27 0.08
C THR A 60 -20.76 11.81 0.76
N LEU A 61 -20.81 11.94 2.08
CA LEU A 61 -19.62 12.21 2.89
C LEU A 61 -18.76 10.95 2.93
N TYR A 62 -17.59 11.03 2.32
CA TYR A 62 -16.63 9.93 2.25
C TYR A 62 -15.43 10.25 3.14
N PHE A 63 -15.17 9.42 4.14
CA PHE A 63 -14.12 9.67 5.13
C PHE A 63 -13.39 8.38 5.52
N ASN A 64 -12.06 8.40 5.50
CA ASN A 64 -11.20 7.27 5.87
C ASN A 64 -10.66 7.49 7.29
N ALA A 65 -11.15 6.70 8.24
CA ALA A 65 -11.19 7.10 9.65
C ALA A 65 -9.92 6.84 10.49
N PHE A 66 -8.75 6.53 9.92
CA PHE A 66 -7.61 6.14 10.79
C PHE A 66 -6.24 6.68 10.45
N THR A 67 -5.90 6.88 9.18
CA THR A 67 -4.58 7.42 8.82
C THR A 67 -4.66 8.80 8.20
N GLU A 68 -5.64 9.13 7.35
CA GLU A 68 -5.72 10.44 6.66
C GLU A 68 -5.88 11.64 7.63
N ASP A 69 -6.44 11.42 8.82
CA ASP A 69 -6.52 12.43 9.88
C ASP A 69 -5.17 12.78 10.52
N LEU A 70 -4.19 11.86 10.41
CA LEU A 70 -2.85 12.06 10.94
C LEU A 70 -1.83 12.24 9.82
N PHE A 71 -1.96 11.49 8.74
CA PHE A 71 -1.06 11.45 7.63
C PHE A 71 -1.77 11.25 6.29
N TYR A 72 -1.39 12.01 5.27
CA TYR A 72 -1.88 11.82 3.91
C TYR A 72 -0.72 11.87 2.90
N TRP A 73 -0.79 11.08 1.84
CA TRP A 73 0.23 11.10 0.80
C TRP A 73 0.07 12.35 -0.08
N ASP A 74 1.15 13.11 -0.24
CA ASP A 74 1.23 14.20 -1.21
C ASP A 74 1.53 13.62 -2.59
N ASN A 75 0.48 13.34 -3.35
CA ASN A 75 0.56 12.80 -4.71
C ASN A 75 0.73 13.91 -5.74
N ASP A 76 1.59 14.90 -5.49
CA ASP A 76 1.95 15.91 -6.48
C ASP A 76 2.66 15.26 -7.68
N LEU A 77 1.87 14.94 -8.70
CA LEU A 77 2.31 14.39 -9.99
C LEU A 77 2.98 15.44 -10.89
N LYS A 78 3.01 16.73 -10.51
CA LYS A 78 3.68 17.78 -11.29
C LYS A 78 5.12 17.94 -10.84
N GLY A 79 5.94 16.97 -11.23
CA GLY A 79 7.40 17.09 -11.17
C GLY A 79 8.12 15.83 -10.72
N ASP A 80 7.40 14.78 -10.30
CA ASP A 80 7.89 13.45 -9.90
C ASP A 80 9.12 13.46 -8.95
N ALA A 81 9.36 14.59 -8.27
CA ALA A 81 10.68 14.82 -7.68
C ALA A 81 10.81 14.19 -6.29
N GLN A 82 9.73 14.18 -5.48
CA GLN A 82 9.78 13.70 -4.10
C GLN A 82 8.43 13.13 -3.63
N TYR A 83 8.43 11.86 -3.23
CA TYR A 83 7.32 11.26 -2.50
C TYR A 83 7.33 11.76 -1.05
N VAL A 84 6.27 12.44 -0.64
CA VAL A 84 6.14 13.03 0.69
C VAL A 84 4.88 12.50 1.37
N LEU A 85 5.04 11.96 2.58
CA LEU A 85 3.92 11.70 3.48
C LEU A 85 3.70 12.94 4.35
N ARG A 86 2.57 13.62 4.20
CA ARG A 86 2.22 14.80 4.97
C ARG A 86 1.63 14.41 6.30
N MET A 87 1.98 15.15 7.35
CA MET A 87 1.37 15.10 8.67
C MET A 87 0.26 16.13 8.73
N ASN A 88 -0.88 15.78 9.33
CA ASN A 88 -1.92 16.73 9.66
C ASN A 88 -1.48 17.57 10.86
N THR A 89 -0.94 18.76 10.59
CA THR A 89 -0.44 19.69 11.61
C THR A 89 -1.52 20.20 12.55
N ASP A 90 -2.81 20.06 12.20
CA ASP A 90 -3.93 20.43 13.09
C ASP A 90 -4.21 19.37 14.16
N SER A 91 -3.59 18.18 14.06
CA SER A 91 -3.75 17.11 15.04
C SER A 91 -2.80 17.27 16.23
N ARG A 92 -3.38 17.37 17.44
CA ARG A 92 -2.64 17.38 18.72
C ARG A 92 -1.82 16.11 18.98
N PHE A 93 -1.98 15.07 18.16
CA PHE A 93 -1.15 13.87 18.22
C PHE A 93 0.34 14.19 18.02
N PHE A 94 0.65 15.10 17.08
CA PHE A 94 2.02 15.41 16.70
C PHE A 94 2.77 16.27 17.74
N ASP A 95 2.03 16.97 18.61
CA ASP A 95 2.61 17.72 19.75
C ASP A 95 3.44 16.81 20.68
N GLY A 96 3.04 15.54 20.81
CA GLY A 96 3.75 14.56 21.65
C GLY A 96 4.83 13.76 20.91
N LEU A 97 4.76 13.68 19.58
CA LEU A 97 5.64 12.82 18.78
C LEU A 97 7.09 13.35 18.75
N GLN A 98 7.25 14.68 18.71
CA GLN A 98 8.57 15.32 18.73
C GLN A 98 9.36 15.00 20.01
N ALA A 99 8.65 14.79 21.13
CA ALA A 99 9.26 14.45 22.43
C ALA A 99 9.71 12.98 22.53
N LEU A 100 9.27 12.10 21.63
CA LEU A 100 9.54 10.66 21.66
C LEU A 100 10.83 10.24 20.93
N GLU A 101 11.59 11.20 20.38
CA GLU A 101 12.82 10.93 19.61
C GLU A 101 12.64 9.77 18.60
N MET A 102 11.54 9.79 17.83
CA MET A 102 11.26 8.72 16.85
C MET A 102 12.38 8.53 15.81
N GLU A 103 13.31 9.48 15.72
CA GLU A 103 14.57 9.39 14.99
C GLU A 103 15.66 8.55 15.69
N ASN A 104 15.35 7.71 16.69
CA ASN A 104 16.33 6.84 17.33
C ASN A 104 16.75 5.68 16.39
N ARG A 105 17.59 6.07 15.42
CA ARG A 105 18.20 5.38 14.29
C ARG A 105 18.99 4.07 14.55
N PRO A 106 19.61 3.80 15.73
CA PRO A 106 20.54 2.67 15.87
C PRO A 106 19.91 1.28 15.68
N LEU A 107 18.63 1.12 16.03
CA LEU A 107 17.95 -0.17 15.91
C LEU A 107 17.50 -0.44 14.47
N LEU A 108 16.97 0.56 13.76
CA LEU A 108 16.55 0.43 12.36
C LEU A 108 17.74 0.19 11.42
N HIS A 109 18.83 0.97 11.54
CA HIS A 109 20.03 0.80 10.71
C HIS A 109 20.73 -0.55 10.90
N ARG A 110 20.49 -1.25 12.01
CA ARG A 110 21.02 -2.62 12.18
C ARG A 110 20.41 -3.59 11.17
N TYR A 111 19.20 -3.31 10.70
CA TYR A 111 18.41 -4.27 9.92
C TYR A 111 17.99 -3.76 8.54
N ALA A 112 17.80 -2.45 8.36
CA ALA A 112 17.37 -1.85 7.11
C ALA A 112 18.08 -0.51 6.86
N ASP A 113 18.42 -0.24 5.61
CA ASP A 113 18.97 1.04 5.16
C ASP A 113 17.84 1.93 4.62
N ILE A 114 16.91 2.28 5.51
CA ILE A 114 15.80 3.18 5.22
C ILE A 114 16.15 4.53 5.84
N ASP A 115 16.37 5.55 5.01
CA ASP A 115 16.63 6.92 5.46
C ASP A 115 15.42 7.80 5.15
N PHE A 116 14.87 8.41 6.19
CA PHE A 116 13.78 9.37 6.10
C PHE A 116 14.07 10.58 6.99
N THR A 117 13.44 11.70 6.67
CA THR A 117 13.51 12.93 7.46
C THR A 117 12.10 13.41 7.79
N ILE A 118 11.89 13.83 9.04
CA ILE A 118 10.64 14.44 9.48
C ILE A 118 10.85 15.96 9.58
N ASP A 119 10.20 16.73 8.71
CA ASP A 119 10.08 18.19 8.81
C ASP A 119 8.81 18.51 9.61
N TYR A 120 8.99 18.76 10.91
CA TYR A 120 7.90 19.07 11.83
C TYR A 120 7.25 20.43 11.55
N GLU A 121 7.98 21.40 11.00
CA GLU A 121 7.43 22.72 10.67
C GLU A 121 6.49 22.65 9.48
N ARG A 122 6.84 21.85 8.46
CA ARG A 122 6.04 21.68 7.24
C ARG A 122 5.08 20.50 7.29
N GLY A 123 5.08 19.75 8.39
CA GLY A 123 4.30 18.52 8.53
C GLY A 123 4.62 17.54 7.40
N ALA A 124 5.90 17.22 7.16
CA ALA A 124 6.30 16.40 6.02
C ALA A 124 7.30 15.32 6.43
N VAL A 125 7.08 14.10 5.96
CA VAL A 125 8.03 12.98 6.02
C VAL A 125 8.50 12.69 4.61
N SER A 126 9.81 12.76 4.39
CA SER A 126 10.44 12.49 3.09
C SER A 126 11.34 11.28 3.20
N PHE A 127 11.19 10.34 2.27
CA PHE A 127 12.06 9.18 2.13
C PHE A 127 13.19 9.51 1.16
N ARG A 128 14.40 9.03 1.42
CA ARG A 128 15.54 9.23 0.53
C ARG A 128 15.74 8.02 -0.38
N PRO A 129 16.17 8.24 -1.63
CA PRO A 129 16.57 7.13 -2.47
C PRO A 129 17.90 6.54 -1.97
N ASN A 130 18.16 5.29 -2.32
CA ASN A 130 19.48 4.71 -2.18
C ASN A 130 20.49 5.34 -3.15
N ALA A 131 21.76 4.91 -3.10
CA ALA A 131 22.83 5.42 -3.96
C ALA A 131 22.58 5.26 -5.48
N PHE A 132 21.59 4.45 -5.88
CA PHE A 132 21.17 4.26 -7.27
C PHE A 132 19.95 5.12 -7.66
N GLY A 133 19.45 5.98 -6.79
CA GLY A 133 18.27 6.80 -7.06
C GLY A 133 16.94 6.03 -6.88
N LEU A 134 16.96 4.85 -6.26
CA LEU A 134 15.77 4.01 -6.08
C LEU A 134 15.15 4.22 -4.69
N PHE A 135 13.84 4.43 -4.67
CA PHE A 135 13.03 4.56 -3.45
C PHE A 135 12.35 3.23 -3.10
N ASP A 136 12.04 3.04 -1.81
CA ASP A 136 11.26 1.92 -1.29
C ASP A 136 11.79 0.54 -1.70
N MET A 137 13.11 0.40 -1.83
CA MET A 137 13.72 -0.90 -2.08
C MET A 137 13.63 -1.83 -0.88
N LEU A 138 13.36 -1.26 0.31
CA LEU A 138 13.17 -1.97 1.58
C LEU A 138 11.89 -1.46 2.25
N GLY A 139 10.94 -2.35 2.53
CA GLY A 139 9.63 -2.02 3.11
C GLY A 139 8.59 -1.57 2.08
N ASN A 140 7.54 -0.90 2.55
CA ASN A 140 6.33 -0.58 1.78
C ASN A 140 5.58 -1.84 1.34
N VAL A 141 6.03 -2.52 0.29
CA VAL A 141 5.47 -3.79 -0.19
C VAL A 141 6.55 -4.73 -0.69
N TRP A 142 6.35 -6.03 -0.51
CA TRP A 142 7.12 -7.06 -1.20
C TRP A 142 7.03 -6.86 -2.71
N GLU A 143 8.14 -6.97 -3.42
CA GLU A 143 8.17 -6.82 -4.88
C GLU A 143 8.38 -8.17 -5.56
N TRP A 144 7.45 -8.53 -6.46
CA TRP A 144 7.60 -9.69 -7.33
C TRP A 144 8.86 -9.62 -8.20
N THR A 145 9.55 -10.76 -8.31
CA THR A 145 10.64 -10.97 -9.26
C THR A 145 10.31 -12.11 -10.22
N ALA A 146 11.03 -12.19 -11.34
CA ALA A 146 10.81 -13.22 -12.34
C ALA A 146 11.29 -14.61 -11.89
N ASP A 147 12.17 -14.70 -10.89
CA ASP A 147 12.80 -15.94 -10.46
C ASP A 147 11.82 -16.92 -9.78
N CYS A 148 12.00 -18.21 -10.06
CA CYS A 148 11.39 -19.27 -9.27
C CYS A 148 12.14 -19.45 -7.94
N TRP A 149 11.46 -19.98 -6.93
CA TRP A 149 12.08 -20.20 -5.63
C TRP A 149 13.11 -21.33 -5.68
N HIS A 150 14.26 -21.08 -5.06
CA HIS A 150 15.34 -22.04 -4.83
C HIS A 150 15.76 -21.94 -3.35
N GLY A 151 16.13 -23.07 -2.74
CA GLY A 151 16.48 -23.14 -1.31
C GLY A 151 17.78 -22.40 -0.95
N ASP A 152 18.68 -22.25 -1.92
CA ASP A 152 19.98 -21.62 -1.79
C ASP A 152 20.33 -20.87 -3.09
N TYR A 153 21.62 -20.62 -3.32
CA TYR A 153 22.16 -19.96 -4.51
C TYR A 153 23.06 -20.90 -5.34
N ASP A 154 23.06 -22.20 -5.06
CA ASP A 154 23.91 -23.15 -5.77
C ASP A 154 23.41 -23.29 -7.21
N GLY A 155 24.25 -22.89 -8.17
CA GLY A 155 23.87 -22.87 -9.60
C GLY A 155 23.06 -21.65 -10.04
N ALA A 156 22.94 -20.61 -9.20
CA ALA A 156 22.28 -19.37 -9.58
C ALA A 156 22.95 -18.70 -10.80
N PRO A 157 22.18 -18.14 -11.75
CA PRO A 157 22.72 -17.35 -12.85
C PRO A 157 23.54 -16.15 -12.33
N ILE A 158 24.70 -15.89 -12.97
CA ILE A 158 25.60 -14.77 -12.63
C ILE A 158 25.57 -13.64 -13.66
N ASP A 159 24.80 -13.81 -14.72
CA ASP A 159 24.63 -12.88 -15.84
C ASP A 159 23.37 -12.00 -15.70
N GLY A 160 22.63 -12.14 -14.59
CA GLY A 160 21.37 -11.45 -14.37
C GLY A 160 20.17 -12.11 -15.06
N GLY A 161 20.33 -13.29 -15.65
CA GLY A 161 19.24 -14.09 -16.19
C GLY A 161 18.27 -14.56 -15.11
N VAL A 162 17.02 -14.82 -15.51
CA VAL A 162 15.98 -15.36 -14.62
C VAL A 162 16.37 -16.76 -14.17
N TRP A 163 16.33 -17.04 -12.86
CA TRP A 163 16.51 -18.39 -12.35
C TRP A 163 15.19 -19.16 -12.39
N GLY A 164 14.97 -19.90 -13.48
CA GLY A 164 13.71 -20.56 -13.79
C GLY A 164 13.66 -22.06 -13.48
N LYS A 165 12.64 -22.71 -14.03
CA LYS A 165 12.33 -24.13 -13.82
C LYS A 165 13.41 -25.07 -14.37
N GLU A 166 14.13 -24.61 -15.39
CA GLU A 166 15.18 -25.35 -16.08
C GLU A 166 16.35 -25.75 -15.18
N ASN A 167 16.49 -25.11 -14.01
CA ASN A 167 17.50 -25.41 -13.00
C ASN A 167 16.85 -25.89 -11.68
N ASP A 168 15.81 -26.72 -11.78
CA ASP A 168 15.08 -27.31 -10.65
C ASP A 168 14.33 -26.29 -9.74
N GLY A 169 14.04 -25.10 -10.28
CA GLY A 169 13.28 -24.07 -9.57
C GLY A 169 11.82 -24.43 -9.33
N ASP A 170 11.34 -24.15 -8.11
CA ASP A 170 9.92 -24.29 -7.77
C ASP A 170 9.15 -23.05 -8.20
N CYS A 171 8.60 -23.08 -9.41
CA CYS A 171 7.87 -21.95 -9.97
C CYS A 171 6.43 -21.80 -9.44
N PHE A 172 5.95 -22.67 -8.55
CA PHE A 172 4.71 -22.39 -7.81
C PHE A 172 4.92 -21.30 -6.75
N ARG A 173 6.19 -21.04 -6.40
CA ARG A 173 6.65 -20.01 -5.49
C ARG A 173 7.57 -19.08 -6.26
N ARG A 174 7.17 -17.83 -6.50
CA ARG A 174 8.09 -16.84 -7.10
C ARG A 174 8.76 -16.05 -6.00
N VAL A 175 10.01 -15.68 -6.24
CA VAL A 175 10.80 -14.90 -5.29
C VAL A 175 10.19 -13.50 -5.18
N VAL A 176 10.04 -13.02 -3.95
CA VAL A 176 9.71 -11.63 -3.63
C VAL A 176 10.83 -11.00 -2.80
N ARG A 177 11.05 -9.70 -2.97
CA ARG A 177 12.15 -8.95 -2.32
C ARG A 177 11.64 -7.67 -1.65
N GLY A 178 12.47 -7.08 -0.79
CA GLY A 178 12.24 -5.75 -0.19
C GLY A 178 11.52 -5.75 1.15
N GLY A 179 10.57 -6.65 1.38
CA GLY A 179 9.75 -6.63 2.59
C GLY A 179 8.55 -5.68 2.48
N ALA A 180 7.61 -5.78 3.42
CA ALA A 180 6.38 -4.99 3.45
C ALA A 180 6.25 -4.12 4.70
N TRP A 181 5.21 -3.29 4.72
CA TRP A 181 4.89 -2.35 5.80
C TRP A 181 4.62 -3.01 7.17
N ASP A 182 4.24 -4.29 7.19
CA ASP A 182 3.95 -5.07 8.40
C ASP A 182 5.11 -5.99 8.83
N ASP A 183 6.21 -6.00 8.08
CA ASP A 183 7.35 -6.86 8.35
C ASP A 183 8.25 -6.32 9.46
N GLU A 184 8.81 -7.24 10.24
CA GLU A 184 9.84 -6.88 11.21
C GLU A 184 11.15 -6.47 10.52
N PRO A 185 11.93 -5.54 11.10
CA PRO A 185 13.16 -5.04 10.47
C PRO A 185 14.13 -6.14 10.00
N ARG A 186 14.23 -7.27 10.71
CA ARG A 186 15.09 -8.41 10.32
C ARG A 186 14.80 -9.02 8.94
N TRP A 187 13.59 -8.79 8.42
CA TRP A 187 13.14 -9.25 7.10
C TRP A 187 13.36 -8.18 6.01
N LEU A 188 13.61 -6.93 6.39
CA LEU A 188 13.89 -5.80 5.50
C LEU A 188 15.38 -5.71 5.09
N ARG A 189 16.14 -6.81 5.19
CA ARG A 189 17.54 -6.83 4.75
C ARG A 189 17.59 -6.99 3.24
N SER A 190 18.51 -6.29 2.58
CA SER A 190 18.72 -6.41 1.12
C SER A 190 18.98 -7.86 0.65
N ALA A 191 19.63 -8.66 1.48
CA ALA A 191 19.92 -10.07 1.23
C ALA A 191 18.79 -11.03 1.65
N TYR A 192 17.73 -10.54 2.30
CA TYR A 192 16.60 -11.39 2.65
C TYR A 192 15.84 -11.82 1.39
N ARG A 193 15.40 -13.07 1.39
CA ARG A 193 14.60 -13.66 0.32
C ARG A 193 13.36 -14.25 0.94
N ASN A 194 12.23 -14.03 0.29
CA ASN A 194 11.00 -14.74 0.57
C ASN A 194 10.39 -15.23 -0.74
N PHE A 195 9.28 -15.94 -0.65
CA PHE A 195 8.47 -16.29 -1.79
C PHE A 195 7.00 -15.97 -1.53
N SER A 196 6.25 -15.81 -2.62
CA SER A 196 4.80 -15.79 -2.61
C SER A 196 4.28 -16.81 -3.62
N TRP A 197 3.13 -17.40 -3.32
CA TRP A 197 2.54 -18.45 -4.15
C TRP A 197 1.83 -17.84 -5.35
N ILE A 198 1.94 -18.48 -6.52
CA ILE A 198 1.32 -17.95 -7.75
C ILE A 198 -0.21 -18.11 -7.79
N PHE A 199 -0.80 -18.86 -6.84
CA PHE A 199 -2.23 -19.13 -6.82
C PHE A 199 -2.98 -18.05 -6.04
N ASN A 200 -3.54 -17.06 -6.77
CA ASN A 200 -4.49 -16.07 -6.25
C ASN A 200 -3.98 -15.18 -5.09
N GLU A 201 -2.68 -14.93 -4.95
CA GLU A 201 -2.14 -14.08 -3.88
C GLU A 201 -2.10 -12.59 -4.23
N ALA A 202 -3.22 -12.04 -4.71
CA ALA A 202 -3.41 -10.59 -4.64
C ALA A 202 -3.69 -10.23 -3.17
N ASN A 203 -2.70 -9.67 -2.50
CA ASN A 203 -2.79 -9.22 -1.11
C ASN A 203 -2.43 -7.73 -1.01
N ASN A 204 -2.49 -7.18 0.20
CA ASN A 204 -2.25 -5.76 0.47
C ASN A 204 -0.79 -5.43 0.86
N TYR A 205 0.13 -6.38 0.70
CA TYR A 205 1.53 -6.24 1.09
C TYR A 205 2.51 -6.68 -0.01
N THR A 206 2.04 -7.14 -1.17
CA THR A 206 2.85 -7.54 -2.32
C THR A 206 2.48 -6.71 -3.56
N GLY A 207 3.46 -5.99 -4.10
CA GLY A 207 3.41 -5.26 -5.36
C GLY A 207 4.50 -5.73 -6.34
N PHE A 208 4.89 -4.86 -7.26
CA PHE A 208 5.94 -5.13 -8.24
C PHE A 208 6.59 -3.83 -8.72
N ARG A 209 7.80 -3.93 -9.26
CA ARG A 209 8.52 -2.85 -9.91
C ARG A 209 8.83 -3.23 -11.35
N LEU A 210 8.80 -2.24 -12.24
CA LEU A 210 9.10 -2.45 -13.66
C LEU A 210 10.59 -2.33 -13.93
N ALA A 211 11.09 -3.20 -14.82
CA ALA A 211 12.42 -3.11 -15.40
C ALA A 211 12.29 -3.03 -16.93
N ARG A 212 13.24 -2.35 -17.59
CA ARG A 212 13.28 -2.20 -19.05
C ARG A 212 14.71 -2.27 -19.56
N GLU A 213 14.92 -2.99 -20.66
CA GLU A 213 16.18 -2.97 -21.40
C GLU A 213 16.35 -1.63 -22.16
N PHE A 214 17.60 -1.30 -22.49
CA PHE A 214 17.97 -0.09 -23.22
C PHE A 214 18.68 -0.43 -24.52
#